data_AF-A0A1Q7HI70-F1
#
_entry.id   AF-A0A1Q7HI70-F1
#
_cell.length_a   1.000
_cell.length_b   1.000
_cell.length_c   1.000
_cell.angle_alpha   90.00
_cell.angle_beta   90.00
_cell.angle_gamma   90.00
#
_symmetry.space_group_name_H-M   'P 1'
#
loop_
_entity.id
_entity.type
_entity.pdbx_description
1 polymer ?
#
loop_
_entity_poly.entity_id
_entity_poly.type
_entity_poly.pdbx_seq_one_letter_code
_entity_poly.pdbx_strand_id
1 'polypeptide(L)'
;MLVRIALAVASLTLALSALGGDVALAAKPDRSSSSSIVLVLLNAPATTTTAVSGPRYGDQVTFNVSTDETAYPYVNVKCYQDGVLVGEGWAGFFYGALGDQTFTLWSPRWSGGAADCTAWLTMYSNGKWRQLTSTSFHVSP
;
A
#
# COMPACT_ATOMS: atom_id res chain seq x y z
N MET A 1 -43.21 -42.87 7.31
CA MET A 1 -44.15 -43.78 7.98
C MET A 1 -43.49 -44.26 9.27
N LEU A 2 -44.15 -43.98 10.39
CA LEU A 2 -43.98 -44.48 11.76
C LEU A 2 -42.83 -43.97 12.65
N VAL A 3 -43.30 -43.49 13.81
CA VAL A 3 -42.72 -42.81 14.97
C VAL A 3 -42.54 -43.84 16.11
N ARG A 4 -41.94 -43.41 17.24
CA ARG A 4 -42.13 -43.85 18.66
C ARG A 4 -40.94 -44.68 19.21
N ILE A 5 -40.34 -44.52 20.40
CA ILE A 5 -40.65 -43.79 21.66
C ILE A 5 -39.37 -43.67 22.52
N ALA A 6 -39.39 -42.63 23.37
CA ALA A 6 -38.51 -42.20 24.46
C ALA A 6 -37.88 -43.24 25.42
N LEU A 7 -36.77 -42.81 26.06
CA LEU A 7 -36.59 -42.97 27.51
C LEU A 7 -35.78 -41.81 28.09
N ALA A 8 -36.36 -41.21 29.14
CA ALA A 8 -35.86 -40.08 29.90
C ALA A 8 -34.79 -40.51 30.91
N VAL A 9 -33.78 -39.67 31.10
CA VAL A 9 -32.99 -39.64 32.35
C VAL A 9 -32.95 -38.20 32.82
N ALA A 10 -33.73 -37.94 33.87
CA ALA A 10 -33.63 -36.77 34.70
C ALA A 10 -32.26 -36.76 35.41
N SER A 11 -31.65 -35.58 35.58
CA SER A 11 -31.13 -35.11 36.90
C SER A 11 -30.27 -33.85 36.79
N LEU A 12 -30.63 -32.90 37.65
CA LEU A 12 -29.77 -31.99 38.41
C LEU A 12 -29.21 -30.73 37.73
N THR A 13 -29.93 -29.63 37.95
CA THR A 13 -29.48 -28.24 37.83
C THR A 13 -28.31 -27.96 38.77
N LEU A 14 -27.18 -27.47 38.25
CA LEU A 14 -26.24 -26.62 38.99
C LEU A 14 -26.27 -25.23 38.36
N ALA A 15 -27.04 -24.33 38.99
CA ALA A 15 -26.88 -22.90 38.78
C ALA A 15 -25.56 -22.46 39.43
N LEU A 16 -24.60 -22.03 38.60
CA LEU A 16 -23.42 -21.33 39.08
C LEU A 16 -23.44 -19.91 38.51
N SER A 17 -23.76 -18.99 39.40
CA SER A 17 -23.82 -17.54 39.21
C SER A 17 -22.54 -17.03 38.52
N ALA A 18 -22.68 -16.61 37.26
CA ALA A 18 -21.65 -15.82 36.60
C ALA A 18 -21.61 -14.44 37.27
N LEU A 19 -20.66 -14.25 38.19
CA LEU A 19 -20.24 -12.92 38.60
C LEU A 19 -19.80 -12.18 37.34
N GLY A 20 -20.51 -11.10 37.02
CA GLY A 20 -20.10 -10.14 36.01
C GLY A 20 -18.72 -9.60 36.36
N GLY A 21 -17.71 -10.07 35.64
CA GLY A 21 -16.42 -9.43 35.54
C GLY A 21 -16.46 -8.55 34.31
N ASP A 22 -16.68 -7.25 34.50
CA ASP A 22 -16.40 -6.24 33.49
C ASP A 22 -14.90 -6.30 33.15
N VAL A 23 -14.54 -7.12 32.15
CA VAL A 23 -13.26 -6.96 31.46
C VAL A 23 -13.37 -5.70 30.62
N ALA A 24 -13.10 -4.56 31.24
CA ALA A 24 -12.81 -3.33 30.53
C ALA A 24 -11.54 -3.56 29.71
N LEU A 25 -11.70 -4.01 28.45
CA LEU A 25 -10.64 -3.88 27.46
C LEU A 25 -10.42 -2.38 27.26
N ALA A 26 -9.43 -1.83 27.97
CA ALA A 26 -8.84 -0.55 27.63
C ALA A 26 -8.16 -0.70 26.26
N ALA A 27 -8.95 -0.62 25.19
CA ALA A 27 -8.43 -0.36 23.86
C ALA A 27 -7.73 0.99 23.94
N LYS A 28 -6.39 0.97 23.95
CA LYS A 28 -5.61 2.18 23.71
C LYS A 28 -6.12 2.76 22.39
N PRO A 29 -6.40 4.07 22.30
CA PRO A 29 -6.72 4.66 21.02
C PRO A 29 -5.51 4.42 20.11
N ASP A 30 -5.65 3.49 19.16
CA ASP A 30 -4.71 3.33 18.08
C ASP A 30 -4.74 4.66 17.33
N ARG A 31 -3.67 5.45 17.48
CA ARG A 31 -3.49 6.66 16.69
C ARG A 31 -3.34 6.19 15.25
N SER A 32 -4.44 6.20 14.50
CA SER A 32 -4.43 5.96 13.07
C SER A 32 -3.57 7.05 12.44
N SER A 33 -2.39 6.66 11.99
CA SER A 33 -1.50 7.54 11.23
C SER A 33 -2.01 7.61 9.80
N SER A 34 -1.89 8.77 9.16
CA SER A 34 -2.42 9.03 7.82
C SER A 34 -1.28 9.20 6.84
N SER A 35 -1.26 8.36 5.81
CA SER A 35 -0.21 8.32 4.80
C SER A 35 -0.83 8.27 3.39
N SER A 36 -0.37 9.12 2.48
CA SER A 36 -0.82 9.17 1.09
C SER A 36 0.36 9.32 0.12
N ILE A 37 0.18 8.75 -1.07
CA ILE A 37 1.10 8.84 -2.20
C ILE A 37 0.29 8.95 -3.49
N VAL A 38 0.57 9.99 -4.27
CA VAL A 38 -0.15 10.28 -5.51
C VAL A 38 0.84 10.50 -6.64
N LEU A 39 0.66 9.81 -7.76
CA LEU A 39 1.49 9.96 -8.96
C LEU A 39 1.33 11.36 -9.57
N VAL A 40 2.45 11.94 -10.00
CA VAL A 40 2.52 13.22 -10.72
C VAL A 40 3.39 13.05 -11.97
N LEU A 41 2.85 13.41 -13.15
CA LEU A 41 3.62 13.40 -14.40
C LEU A 41 4.39 14.72 -14.54
N LEU A 42 5.69 14.65 -14.86
CA LEU A 42 6.52 15.85 -15.02
C LEU A 42 6.58 16.36 -16.47
N ASN A 43 6.51 15.45 -17.45
CA ASN A 43 6.75 15.79 -18.87
C ASN A 43 5.48 15.72 -19.76
N ALA A 44 4.29 15.78 -19.18
CA ALA A 44 3.05 15.73 -19.97
C ALA A 44 2.95 17.00 -20.87
N PRO A 45 2.94 16.89 -22.21
CA PRO A 45 2.71 18.05 -23.07
C PRO A 45 1.30 18.59 -22.81
N ALA A 46 1.16 19.90 -22.59
CA ALA A 46 -0.10 20.58 -22.28
C ALA A 46 -1.15 20.58 -23.42
N THR A 47 -0.94 19.80 -24.48
CA THR A 47 -1.80 19.78 -25.66
C THR A 47 -1.83 18.38 -26.27
N THR A 48 -2.93 17.67 -26.08
CA THR A 48 -3.69 16.98 -27.14
C THR A 48 -5.04 16.59 -26.53
N THR A 49 -6.14 17.02 -27.15
CA THR A 49 -7.54 16.68 -26.80
C THR A 49 -7.87 15.22 -27.16
N THR A 50 -7.01 14.30 -26.74
CA THR A 50 -7.24 12.86 -26.73
C THR A 50 -6.60 12.39 -25.45
N ALA A 51 -7.41 11.97 -24.48
CA ALA A 51 -6.96 11.65 -23.13
C ALA A 51 -5.83 10.60 -23.16
N VAL A 52 -4.58 11.04 -23.02
CA VAL A 52 -3.48 10.14 -22.65
C VAL A 52 -3.66 9.91 -21.15
N SER A 53 -4.20 8.74 -20.81
CA SER A 53 -4.72 8.40 -19.48
C SER A 53 -3.65 7.96 -18.47
N GLY A 54 -2.39 8.34 -18.66
CA GLY A 54 -1.29 7.91 -17.79
C GLY A 54 0.09 8.11 -18.41
N PRO A 55 1.17 7.77 -17.68
CA PRO A 55 2.53 7.91 -18.16
C PRO A 55 2.87 6.94 -19.30
N ARG A 56 3.89 7.29 -20.08
CA ARG A 56 4.47 6.47 -21.15
C ARG A 56 5.89 6.03 -20.80
N TYR A 57 6.35 4.97 -21.44
CA TYR A 57 7.74 4.55 -21.34
C TYR A 57 8.68 5.69 -21.73
N GLY A 58 9.71 5.91 -20.91
CA GLY A 58 10.64 7.02 -21.03
C GLY A 58 10.19 8.33 -20.36
N ASP A 59 8.94 8.45 -19.91
CA ASP A 59 8.49 9.62 -19.18
C ASP A 59 9.19 9.74 -17.81
N GLN A 60 9.17 10.96 -17.28
CA GLN A 60 9.56 11.25 -15.91
C GLN A 60 8.33 11.49 -15.05
N VAL A 61 8.30 10.83 -13.90
CA VAL A 61 7.25 10.97 -12.89
C VAL A 61 7.84 11.33 -11.54
N THR A 62 7.03 11.95 -10.70
CA THR A 62 7.30 12.14 -9.28
C THR A 62 6.05 11.78 -8.48
N PHE A 63 6.10 11.96 -7.16
CA PHE A 63 4.97 11.67 -6.28
C PHE A 63 4.72 12.82 -5.33
N ASN A 64 3.45 13.15 -5.12
CA ASN A 64 3.06 13.94 -3.97
C ASN A 64 2.89 12.99 -2.77
N VAL A 65 3.65 13.25 -1.71
CA VAL A 65 3.73 12.39 -0.52
C VAL A 65 3.30 13.19 0.69
N SER A 66 2.40 12.63 1.50
CA SER A 66 2.02 13.18 2.80
C SER A 66 1.98 12.06 3.83
N THR A 67 2.59 12.26 4.99
CA THR A 67 2.57 11.31 6.10
C THR A 67 2.86 12.01 7.42
N ASP A 68 2.19 11.61 8.50
CA ASP A 68 2.49 12.01 9.88
C ASP A 68 3.25 10.91 10.67
N GLU A 69 3.54 9.79 10.00
CA GLU A 69 4.13 8.57 10.57
C GLU A 69 5.65 8.69 10.73
N THR A 70 6.31 9.48 9.87
CA THR A 70 7.77 9.64 9.84
C THR A 70 8.19 11.00 9.28
N ALA A 71 9.32 11.51 9.75
CA ALA A 71 10.00 12.66 9.14
C ALA A 71 10.89 12.28 7.95
N TYR A 72 11.12 10.97 7.73
CA TYR A 72 12.03 10.45 6.71
C TYR A 72 11.33 9.40 5.80
N PRO A 73 10.29 9.78 5.05
CA PRO A 73 9.65 8.89 4.10
C PRO A 73 10.53 8.61 2.88
N TYR A 74 10.41 7.39 2.35
CA TYR A 74 11.05 6.97 1.11
C TYR A 74 10.03 6.39 0.16
N VAL A 75 10.16 6.70 -1.13
CA VAL A 75 9.36 6.09 -2.19
C VAL A 75 10.22 5.07 -2.93
N ASN A 76 9.71 3.84 -3.01
CA ASN A 76 10.25 2.77 -3.83
C ASN A 76 9.29 2.52 -4.99
N VAL A 77 9.77 2.62 -6.22
CA VAL A 77 9.01 2.29 -7.43
C VAL A 77 9.53 0.99 -8.00
N LYS A 78 8.64 0.06 -8.36
CA LYS A 78 8.97 -1.11 -9.17
C LYS A 78 7.98 -1.26 -10.31
N CYS A 79 8.49 -1.59 -11.48
CA CYS A 79 7.73 -1.78 -12.70
C CYS A 79 7.94 -3.19 -13.25
N TYR A 80 6.84 -3.84 -13.61
CA TYR A 80 6.82 -5.21 -14.10
C TYR A 80 6.22 -5.29 -15.50
N GLN A 81 6.84 -6.06 -16.39
CA GLN A 81 6.28 -6.49 -17.67
C GLN A 81 6.13 -7.99 -17.63
N ASP A 82 4.91 -8.49 -17.86
CA ASP A 82 4.61 -9.93 -17.83
C ASP A 82 5.11 -10.65 -16.56
N GLY A 83 5.05 -9.95 -15.41
CA GLY A 83 5.54 -10.46 -14.12
C GLY A 83 7.05 -10.38 -13.90
N VAL A 84 7.83 -9.89 -14.87
CA VAL A 84 9.28 -9.70 -14.77
C VAL A 84 9.60 -8.26 -14.33
N LEU A 85 10.47 -8.10 -13.34
CA LEU A 85 10.93 -6.77 -12.89
C LEU A 85 11.81 -6.13 -13.97
N VAL A 86 11.29 -5.09 -14.61
CA VAL A 86 11.99 -4.37 -15.68
C VAL A 86 12.54 -3.03 -15.22
N GLY A 87 11.99 -2.41 -14.18
CA GLY A 87 12.44 -1.11 -13.68
C GLY A 87 12.28 -1.00 -12.18
N GLU A 88 13.23 -0.34 -11.53
CA GLU A 88 13.16 -0.03 -10.11
C GLU A 88 13.84 1.31 -9.80
N GLY A 89 13.37 2.00 -8.76
CA GLY A 89 13.95 3.24 -8.29
C GLY A 89 13.63 3.50 -6.83
N TRP A 90 14.49 4.27 -6.17
CA TRP A 90 14.33 4.60 -4.76
C TRP A 90 14.75 6.05 -4.50
N ALA A 91 13.90 6.83 -3.83
CA ALA A 91 14.22 8.22 -3.47
C ALA A 91 13.64 8.61 -2.09
N GLY A 92 14.34 9.51 -1.39
CA GLY A 92 13.87 10.10 -0.14
C GLY A 92 13.00 11.33 -0.38
N PHE A 93 11.84 11.39 0.27
CA PHE A 93 10.85 12.47 0.15
C PHE A 93 10.84 13.37 1.39
N PHE A 94 12.01 13.90 1.75
CA PHE A 94 12.19 14.78 2.91
C PHE A 94 13.33 15.78 2.67
N TYR A 95 13.35 16.83 3.49
CA TYR A 95 14.42 17.82 3.44
C TYR A 95 15.77 17.21 3.80
N GLY A 96 16.78 17.41 2.93
CA GLY A 96 18.12 16.88 3.12
C GLY A 96 18.33 15.45 2.60
N ALA A 97 17.32 14.84 1.96
CA ALA A 97 17.51 13.60 1.21
C ALA A 97 18.53 13.81 0.08
N LEU A 98 19.35 12.78 -0.17
CA LEU A 98 20.28 12.76 -1.30
C LEU A 98 19.55 12.25 -2.56
N GLY A 99 19.88 12.82 -3.71
CA GLY A 99 19.29 12.45 -5.01
C GLY A 99 18.07 13.28 -5.40
N ASP A 100 17.52 13.01 -6.59
CA ASP A 100 16.29 13.62 -7.07
C ASP A 100 15.05 12.79 -6.69
N GLN A 101 13.90 13.45 -6.63
CA GLN A 101 12.60 12.81 -6.36
C GLN A 101 11.89 12.45 -7.68
N THR A 102 12.68 12.26 -8.74
CA THR A 102 12.21 12.03 -10.11
C THR A 102 12.55 10.61 -10.52
N PHE A 103 11.55 9.89 -11.02
CA PHE A 103 11.70 8.54 -11.52
C PHE A 103 11.54 8.57 -13.03
N THR A 104 12.58 8.20 -13.76
CA THR A 104 12.48 7.99 -15.21
C THR A 104 11.96 6.57 -15.45
N LEU A 105 10.88 6.44 -16.22
CA LEU A 105 10.22 5.16 -16.53
C LEU A 105 10.97 4.41 -17.62
N TRP A 106 12.20 4.04 -17.30
CA TRP A 106 13.16 3.40 -18.18
C TRP A 106 14.18 2.62 -17.34
N SER A 107 14.75 1.55 -17.90
CA SER A 107 15.97 0.94 -17.39
C SER A 107 16.70 0.17 -18.49
N PRO A 108 17.98 -0.19 -18.33
CA PRO A 108 18.67 -1.06 -19.27
C PRO A 108 18.00 -2.43 -19.48
N ARG A 109 17.18 -2.90 -18.52
CA ARG A 109 16.40 -4.15 -18.60
C ARG A 109 15.00 -3.95 -19.18
N TRP A 110 14.54 -2.71 -19.31
CA TRP A 110 13.25 -2.35 -19.89
C TRP A 110 13.50 -1.76 -21.28
N SER A 111 13.43 -2.59 -22.32
CA SER A 111 13.73 -2.16 -23.70
C SER A 111 12.59 -1.37 -24.36
N GLY A 112 11.43 -1.28 -23.72
CA GLY A 112 10.23 -0.59 -24.18
C GLY A 112 8.96 -1.37 -23.84
N GLY A 113 7.80 -0.86 -24.28
CA GLY A 113 6.51 -1.52 -24.08
C GLY A 113 5.81 -1.18 -22.77
N ALA A 114 4.59 -1.68 -22.63
CA ALA A 114 3.73 -1.39 -21.49
C ALA A 114 4.22 -2.11 -20.23
N ALA A 115 4.11 -1.48 -19.06
CA ALA A 115 4.46 -2.08 -17.77
C ALA A 115 3.50 -1.62 -16.68
N ASP A 116 3.32 -2.44 -15.64
CA ASP A 116 2.58 -2.06 -14.44
C ASP A 116 3.55 -1.71 -13.33
N CYS A 117 3.44 -0.48 -12.81
CA CYS A 117 4.30 0.02 -11.76
C CYS A 117 3.53 0.17 -10.44
N THR A 118 4.21 -0.09 -9.34
CA THR A 118 3.72 0.23 -8.00
C THR A 118 4.78 1.05 -7.27
N ALA A 119 4.33 2.13 -6.65
CA ALA A 119 5.11 3.00 -5.81
C ALA A 119 4.69 2.80 -4.35
N TRP A 120 5.62 2.39 -3.51
CA TRP A 120 5.43 2.20 -2.08
C TRP A 120 6.01 3.37 -1.31
N LEU A 121 5.18 4.00 -0.48
CA LEU A 121 5.64 4.90 0.56
C LEU A 121 6.10 4.05 1.74
N THR A 122 7.35 4.22 2.15
CA THR A 122 7.99 3.40 3.16
C THR A 122 8.72 4.26 4.19
N MET A 123 9.00 3.67 5.34
CA MET A 123 9.88 4.23 6.36
C MET A 123 10.84 3.17 6.88
N TYR A 124 12.02 3.60 7.31
CA TYR A 124 12.94 2.75 8.06
C TYR A 124 12.69 2.92 9.56
N SER A 125 12.35 1.84 10.25
CA SER A 125 12.03 1.88 11.68
C SER A 125 12.41 0.55 12.32
N ASN A 126 13.07 0.60 13.48
CA ASN A 126 13.48 -0.58 14.24
C ASN A 126 14.28 -1.60 13.41
N GLY A 127 15.24 -1.12 12.62
CA GLY A 127 16.12 -1.97 11.81
C GLY A 127 15.49 -2.55 10.54
N LYS A 128 14.23 -2.20 10.24
CA LYS A 128 13.48 -2.77 9.11
C LYS A 128 12.73 -1.70 8.31
N TRP A 129 12.59 -1.95 7.01
CA TRP A 129 11.70 -1.20 6.15
C TRP A 129 10.25 -1.59 6.40
N ARG A 130 9.39 -0.59 6.54
CA ARG A 130 7.94 -0.76 6.71
C ARG A 130 7.24 0.02 5.60
N GLN A 131 6.25 -0.63 4.98
CA GLN A 131 5.33 0.04 4.08
C GLN A 131 4.29 0.82 4.88
N LEU A 132 3.99 2.03 4.45
CA LEU A 132 2.94 2.89 4.99
C LEU A 132 1.71 2.82 4.08
N THR A 133 1.89 3.05 2.78
CA THR A 133 0.85 2.99 1.76
C THR A 133 1.47 2.76 0.38
N SER A 134 0.65 2.62 -0.67
CA SER A 134 1.13 2.48 -2.05
C SER A 134 0.12 3.03 -3.05
N THR A 135 0.62 3.37 -4.24
CA THR A 135 -0.19 3.63 -5.43
C THR A 135 0.34 2.83 -6.61
N SER A 136 -0.54 2.41 -7.51
CA SER A 136 -0.19 1.65 -8.71
C SER A 136 -0.65 2.40 -9.95
N PHE A 137 0.12 2.29 -11.03
CA PHE A 137 -0.15 2.95 -12.29
C PHE A 137 0.36 2.13 -13.47
N HIS A 138 -0.37 2.24 -14.58
CA HIS A 138 0.02 1.62 -15.84
C HIS A 138 0.90 2.57 -16.64
N VAL A 139 1.97 2.04 -17.22
CA VAL A 139 2.84 2.74 -18.17
C VAL A 139 2.54 2.20 -19.55
N SER A 140 2.15 3.09 -20.46
CA SER A 140 1.93 2.72 -21.86
C SER A 140 3.27 2.67 -22.64
N PRO A 141 3.33 1.94 -23.78
CA PRO A 141 4.53 1.86 -24.61
C PRO A 141 5.04 3.22 -25.09
#